data_AF-A0A4Q2JXA2-F1
#
_entry.id   AF-A0A4Q2JXA2-F1
#
_cell.length_a   1.000
_cell.length_b   1.000
_cell.length_c   1.000
_cell.angle_alpha   90.00
_cell.angle_beta   90.00
_cell.angle_gamma   90.00
#
_symmetry.space_group_name_H-M   'P 1'
#
loop_
_entity.id
_entity.type
_entity.pdbx_description
1 polymer ?
#
loop_
_entity_poly.entity_id
_entity_poly.type
_entity_poly.pdbx_seq_one_letter_code
_entity_poly.pdbx_strand_id
1 'polypeptide(L)'
;MLHDVTSTLVTRFEDVRLGDAASVGGKGANLGEMTAAGLPVPPGFVVTAEAYLEAIEHAGIRGRLVDGFRAAAAAVDDPAALPR
;
A
#
# COMPACT_ATOMS: atom_id res chain seq x y z
N MET A 1 5.66 -3.15 -25.32
CA MET A 1 5.83 -3.96 -24.10
C MET A 1 4.47 -3.97 -23.43
N LEU A 2 3.74 -5.08 -23.53
CA LEU A 2 2.49 -5.24 -22.79
C LEU A 2 2.91 -5.51 -21.35
N HIS A 3 2.83 -4.48 -20.49
CA HIS A 3 2.91 -4.72 -19.05
C HIS A 3 1.65 -5.51 -18.71
N ASP A 4 1.84 -6.77 -18.31
CA ASP A 4 0.78 -7.59 -17.75
C ASP A 4 0.21 -6.82 -16.54
N VAL A 5 -1.03 -6.35 -16.65
CA VAL A 5 -1.68 -5.52 -15.61
C VAL A 5 -1.69 -6.25 -14.26
N THR A 6 -1.70 -7.57 -14.29
CA THR A 6 -1.61 -8.44 -13.11
C THR A 6 -0.28 -8.29 -12.35
N SER A 7 0.84 -8.06 -13.05
CA SER A 7 2.18 -7.89 -12.44
C SER A 7 2.32 -6.60 -11.63
N THR A 8 1.42 -5.63 -11.81
CA THR A 8 1.43 -4.37 -11.05
C THR A 8 0.74 -4.53 -9.69
N LEU A 9 -0.25 -5.42 -9.58
CA LEU A 9 -1.05 -5.60 -8.36
C LEU A 9 -0.48 -6.66 -7.41
N VAL A 10 0.18 -7.66 -7.98
CA VAL A 10 0.83 -8.74 -7.23
C VAL A 10 2.21 -8.99 -7.79
N THR A 11 3.19 -9.14 -6.91
CA THR A 11 4.57 -9.51 -7.27
C THR A 11 5.10 -10.61 -6.35
N ARG A 12 5.92 -11.52 -6.88
CA ARG A 12 6.48 -12.64 -6.10
C ARG A 12 7.73 -12.22 -5.36
N PHE A 13 8.06 -12.87 -4.25
CA PHE A 13 9.28 -12.57 -3.51
C PHE A 13 10.56 -12.70 -4.37
N GLU A 14 10.57 -13.64 -5.34
CA GLU A 14 11.69 -13.83 -6.27
C GLU A 14 11.99 -12.60 -7.15
N ASP A 15 10.97 -11.78 -7.41
CA ASP A 15 11.02 -10.60 -8.27
C ASP A 15 11.18 -9.27 -7.49
N VAL A 16 11.14 -9.33 -6.15
CA VAL A 16 11.20 -8.14 -5.27
C VAL A 16 12.61 -7.89 -4.77
N ARG A 17 13.05 -6.63 -4.81
CA ARG A 17 14.32 -6.15 -4.23
C ARG A 17 14.08 -4.97 -3.31
N LEU A 18 15.11 -4.58 -2.57
CA LEU A 18 15.07 -3.46 -1.62
C LEU A 18 14.58 -2.15 -2.26
N GLY A 19 14.92 -1.93 -3.53
CA GLY A 19 14.48 -0.76 -4.32
C GLY A 19 12.96 -0.68 -4.51
N ASP A 20 12.25 -1.79 -4.37
CA ASP A 20 10.80 -1.86 -4.58
C ASP A 20 9.99 -1.48 -3.33
N ALA A 21 10.66 -1.10 -2.23
CA ALA A 21 10.02 -0.83 -0.94
C ALA A 21 8.87 0.19 -1.01
N ALA A 22 8.90 1.13 -1.96
CA ALA A 22 7.80 2.06 -2.19
C ALA A 22 6.51 1.36 -2.66
N SER A 23 6.63 0.28 -3.43
CA SER A 23 5.50 -0.49 -3.97
C SER A 23 5.10 -1.66 -3.07
N VAL A 24 6.06 -2.35 -2.45
CA VAL A 24 5.79 -3.58 -1.67
C VAL A 24 5.84 -3.38 -0.15
N GLY A 25 6.20 -2.18 0.30
CA GLY A 25 6.50 -1.89 1.70
C GLY A 25 7.81 -2.53 2.19
N GLY A 26 8.31 -2.07 3.34
CA GLY A 26 9.60 -2.53 3.88
C GLY A 26 9.64 -4.03 4.21
N LYS A 27 8.50 -4.63 4.60
CA LYS A 27 8.43 -6.08 4.88
C LYS A 27 8.53 -6.91 3.60
N GLY A 28 7.78 -6.54 2.56
CA GLY A 28 7.84 -7.21 1.25
C GLY A 28 9.24 -7.12 0.66
N ALA A 29 9.85 -5.93 0.71
CA ALA A 29 11.22 -5.71 0.28
C ALA A 29 12.23 -6.61 1.03
N ASN A 30 12.13 -6.69 2.35
CA ASN A 30 13.02 -7.54 3.15
C ASN A 30 12.82 -9.04 2.86
N LEU A 31 11.58 -9.49 2.64
CA LEU A 31 11.31 -10.88 2.25
C LEU A 31 11.91 -11.20 0.87
N GLY A 32 11.83 -10.25 -0.09
CA GLY A 32 12.48 -10.39 -1.39
C GLY A 32 14.00 -10.49 -1.30
N GLU A 33 14.64 -9.66 -0.46
CA GLU A 33 16.09 -9.75 -0.19
C GLU A 33 16.48 -11.08 0.47
N MET A 34 15.71 -11.55 1.46
CA MET A 34 15.95 -12.85 2.09
C MET A 34 15.81 -14.01 1.10
N THR A 35 14.79 -13.97 0.23
CA THR A 35 14.60 -14.94 -0.86
C THR A 35 15.76 -14.89 -1.86
N ALA A 36 16.20 -13.70 -2.28
CA ALA A 36 17.33 -13.53 -3.19
C ALA A 36 18.67 -13.99 -2.57
N ALA A 37 18.83 -13.86 -1.25
CA ALA A 37 19.97 -14.37 -0.49
C ALA A 37 19.96 -15.89 -0.27
N GLY A 38 18.93 -16.60 -0.72
CA GLY A 38 18.81 -18.06 -0.57
C GLY A 38 18.47 -18.51 0.86
N LEU A 39 17.95 -17.62 1.71
CA LEU A 39 17.45 -17.99 3.03
C LEU A 39 16.14 -18.80 2.89
N PRO A 40 15.80 -19.66 3.87
CA PRO A 40 14.62 -20.53 3.80
C PRO A 40 13.32 -19.74 4.04
N VAL A 41 12.98 -18.87 3.09
CA VAL A 41 11.71 -18.14 3.03
C VAL A 41 10.69 -19.01 2.31
N PRO A 42 9.52 -19.31 2.89
CA PRO A 42 8.45 -19.99 2.17
C PRO A 42 8.05 -19.22 0.91
N PRO A 43 7.70 -19.91 -0.21
CA PRO A 43 7.22 -19.23 -1.41
C PRO A 43 6.04 -18.31 -1.10
N GLY A 44 6.02 -17.14 -1.72
CA GLY A 44 4.99 -16.14 -1.47
C GLY A 44 5.05 -14.95 -2.42
N PHE A 45 4.13 -14.03 -2.19
CA PHE A 45 3.94 -12.84 -2.99
C PHE A 45 3.50 -11.67 -2.11
N VAL A 46 3.62 -10.46 -2.66
CA VAL A 46 3.15 -9.21 -2.06
C VAL A 46 1.98 -8.69 -2.88
N VAL A 47 0.91 -8.29 -2.20
CA VAL A 47 -0.13 -7.42 -2.75
C VAL A 47 0.40 -5.99 -2.64
N THR A 48 0.57 -5.31 -3.77
CA THR A 48 1.29 -4.03 -3.83
C THR A 48 0.47 -2.88 -3.22
N ALA A 49 1.15 -1.79 -2.93
CA ALA A 49 0.52 -0.53 -2.54
C ALA A 49 -0.45 -0.05 -3.62
N GLU A 50 -0.13 -0.25 -4.90
CA GLU A 50 -1.02 0.08 -6.02
C GLU A 50 -2.33 -0.72 -5.94
N ALA A 51 -2.26 -2.04 -5.66
CA ALA A 51 -3.45 -2.87 -5.50
C ALA A 51 -4.34 -2.38 -4.34
N TYR A 52 -3.73 -1.93 -3.25
CA TYR A 52 -4.48 -1.31 -2.15
C TYR A 52 -5.16 -0.01 -2.58
N LEU A 53 -4.44 0.88 -3.28
CA LEU A 53 -4.96 2.15 -3.76
C LEU A 53 -6.13 1.96 -4.74
N GLU A 54 -6.00 1.03 -5.69
CA GLU A 54 -7.07 0.71 -6.64
C GLU A 54 -8.31 0.15 -5.92
N ALA A 55 -8.11 -0.73 -4.94
CA ALA A 55 -9.20 -1.32 -4.17
C ALA A 55 -9.98 -0.25 -3.38
N ILE A 56 -9.29 0.69 -2.71
CA ILE A 56 -9.98 1.75 -1.95
C ILE A 56 -10.64 2.80 -2.85
N GLU A 57 -10.12 2.99 -4.06
CA GLU A 57 -10.72 3.87 -5.06
C GLU A 57 -12.03 3.25 -5.56
N HIS A 58 -12.00 2.00 -6.01
CA HIS A 58 -13.17 1.27 -6.48
C HIS A 58 -14.26 1.11 -5.43
N ALA A 59 -13.87 0.95 -4.15
CA ALA A 59 -14.82 0.88 -3.04
C ALA A 59 -15.39 2.25 -2.64
N GLY A 60 -14.96 3.36 -3.26
CA GLY A 60 -15.35 4.72 -2.88
C GLY A 60 -14.86 5.14 -1.49
N ILE A 61 -13.94 4.37 -0.89
CA ILE A 61 -13.39 4.61 0.44
C ILE A 61 -12.47 5.83 0.41
N ARG A 62 -11.68 6.00 -0.66
CA ARG A 62 -10.78 7.16 -0.79
C ARG A 62 -11.54 8.48 -0.69
N GLY A 63 -12.64 8.62 -1.43
CA GLY A 63 -13.49 9.82 -1.38
C GLY A 63 -14.00 10.09 0.04
N ARG A 64 -14.56 9.06 0.69
CA ARG A 64 -15.04 9.17 2.08
C ARG A 64 -13.95 9.57 3.07
N LEU A 65 -12.73 9.05 2.92
CA LEU A 65 -11.58 9.40 3.77
C LEU A 65 -11.18 10.87 3.56
N VAL A 66 -11.12 11.32 2.30
CA VAL A 66 -10.80 12.72 1.97
C VAL A 66 -11.86 13.68 2.53
N ASP A 67 -13.14 13.37 2.36
CA ASP A 67 -14.24 14.18 2.88
C ASP A 67 -14.22 14.23 4.41
N GLY A 68 -14.00 13.08 5.06
CA GLY A 68 -13.85 13.00 6.50
C GLY A 68 -12.66 13.81 7.02
N PHE A 69 -11.51 13.73 6.35
CA PHE A 69 -10.32 14.50 6.73
C PHE A 69 -10.53 16.00 6.56
N ARG A 70 -11.18 16.44 5.46
CA ARG A 70 -11.51 17.86 5.24
C ARG A 70 -12.47 18.39 6.30
N ALA A 71 -13.51 17.61 6.62
CA ALA A 71 -14.45 17.98 7.67
C ALA A 71 -13.75 18.09 9.04
N ALA A 72 -12.90 17.12 9.38
CA ALA A 72 -12.11 17.16 10.60
C ALA A 72 -11.16 18.37 10.64
N ALA A 73 -10.43 18.63 9.55
CA ALA A 73 -9.51 19.77 9.46
C ALA A 73 -10.23 21.12 9.63
N ALA A 74 -11.41 21.29 9.04
CA ALA A 74 -12.21 22.50 9.21
C ALA A 74 -12.71 22.69 10.67
N ALA A 75 -12.92 21.60 11.40
CA ALA A 75 -13.36 21.65 12.80
C ALA A 75 -12.22 21.94 13.79
N VAL A 76 -10.95 21.70 13.42
CA VAL A 76 -9.80 21.94 14.33
C VAL A 76 -9.66 23.41 14.72
N ASP A 77 -10.06 24.32 13.83
CA ASP A 77 -10.00 25.77 14.08
C ASP A 77 -11.27 26.32 14.76
N ASP A 78 -12.21 25.46 15.18
CA ASP A 78 -13.39 25.84 15.95
C ASP A 78 -13.27 25.39 17.42
N PRO A 79 -12.90 26.29 18.35
CA PRO A 79 -12.82 25.97 19.78
C PRO A 79 -14.15 25.50 20.38
N ALA A 80 -15.29 25.86 19.78
CA ALA A 80 -16.61 25.45 20.24
C ALA A 80 -16.96 24.00 19.83
N ALA A 81 -16.20 23.40 18.91
CA ALA A 81 -16.38 22.04 18.44
C ALA A 81 -15.66 20.97 19.31
N LEU A 82 -14.85 21.39 20.28
CA LEU A 82 -14.21 20.47 21.22
C LEU A 82 -15.25 19.88 22.19
N PRO A 83 -15.29 18.54 22.36
CA PRO A 83 -16.12 17.95 23.40
C PRO A 83 -15.63 18.45 24.78
N ARG A 84 -16.58 18.94 25.60
CA ARG A 84 -16.30 19.36 26.98
C ARG A 84 -15.83 18.21 27.86
#